data_AF-A0A7J5ZYB4-F1
#
_entry.id   AF-A0A7J5ZYB4-F1
#
_cell.length_a   1.000
_cell.length_b   1.000
_cell.length_c   1.000
_cell.angle_alpha   90.00
_cell.angle_beta   90.00
_cell.angle_gamma   90.00
#
_symmetry.space_group_name_H-M   'P 1'
#
loop_
_entity.id
_entity.type
_entity.pdbx_description
1 polymer ?
#
loop_
_entity_poly.entity_id
_entity_poly.type
_entity_poly.pdbx_seq_one_letter_code
_entity_poly.pdbx_strand_id
1 'polypeptide(L)'
;MMRATQVDITSYRTVFTGIAFSWIYSLVWTVPPLFGWSSYGPEGPGTTCSVNWTTRTANNMSYIVCLFFFCLILPFVVIVYSYGKLLQAIKKVMRVNTASSRKREQRVLLLVVTMVMCYLLCWLPYGIMALVATFGEPGLVTPEASIVPSLLAKMSTVINPVIYIFMNKQFYRGFRNLLTCASSDLGSNYQNSSKVIKSLRIFRRADVPSATPRQDFACNPDRDEPKSGSEPETRSPAAPGTVKPVVSLVVYYNA
;
A
#
# COMPACT_ATOMS: atom_id res chain seq x y z
N MET A 1 -24.71 6.92 -11.88
CA MET A 1 -23.83 7.77 -11.05
C MET A 1 -22.70 6.93 -10.48
N MET A 2 -21.50 6.99 -11.07
CA MET A 2 -20.30 6.41 -10.45
C MET A 2 -19.78 7.42 -9.43
N ARG A 3 -19.78 7.02 -8.16
CA ARG A 3 -19.22 7.78 -7.06
C ARG A 3 -17.70 7.85 -7.26
N ALA A 4 -17.16 9.06 -7.39
CA ALA A 4 -15.73 9.28 -7.29
C ALA A 4 -15.23 8.64 -6.00
N THR A 5 -14.26 7.73 -6.09
CA THR A 5 -13.60 7.16 -4.92
C THR A 5 -12.68 8.26 -4.37
N GLN A 6 -13.24 9.16 -3.56
CA GLN A 6 -12.45 10.02 -2.69
C GLN A 6 -11.55 9.10 -1.86
N VAL A 7 -10.23 9.30 -1.92
CA VAL A 7 -9.31 8.63 -1.01
C VAL A 7 -9.51 9.28 0.35
N ASP A 8 -10.45 8.73 1.12
CA ASP A 8 -10.88 9.30 2.41
C ASP A 8 -9.68 9.41 3.36
N ILE A 9 -9.51 10.57 3.99
CA ILE A 9 -8.54 10.80 5.08
C ILE A 9 -8.74 9.77 6.21
N THR A 10 -9.98 9.32 6.40
CA THR A 10 -10.36 8.22 7.30
C THR A 10 -9.62 6.92 6.98
N SER A 11 -9.37 6.62 5.69
CA SER A 11 -8.63 5.44 5.24
C SER A 11 -7.16 5.48 5.71
N TYR A 12 -6.50 6.64 5.62
CA TYR A 12 -5.12 6.80 6.10
C TYR A 12 -5.00 6.64 7.61
N ARG A 13 -5.96 7.18 8.38
CA ARG A 13 -5.99 6.98 9.84
C ARG A 13 -6.16 5.51 10.19
N THR A 14 -7.05 4.78 9.52
CA THR A 14 -7.22 3.34 9.72
C THR A 14 -5.96 2.55 9.37
N VAL A 15 -5.31 2.86 8.24
CA VAL A 15 -4.05 2.21 7.83
C VAL A 15 -2.95 2.48 8.85
N PHE A 16 -2.80 3.74 9.30
CA PHE A 16 -1.80 4.10 10.30
C PHE A 16 -2.03 3.38 11.63
N THR A 17 -3.28 3.32 12.11
CA THR A 17 -3.64 2.55 13.30
C THR A 17 -3.29 1.07 13.13
N GLY A 18 -3.54 0.48 11.95
CA GLY A 18 -3.15 -0.90 11.65
C GLY A 18 -1.63 -1.13 11.70
N ILE A 19 -0.86 -0.19 11.16
CA ILE A 19 0.61 -0.23 11.22
C ILE A 19 1.08 -0.12 12.67
N ALA A 20 0.61 0.88 13.43
CA ALA A 20 0.97 1.05 14.82
C ALA A 20 0.62 -0.18 15.67
N PHE A 21 -0.56 -0.77 15.45
CA PHE A 21 -0.96 -2.02 16.10
C PHE A 21 -0.01 -3.16 15.77
N SER A 22 0.40 -3.33 14.50
CA SER A 22 1.34 -4.39 14.10
C SER A 22 2.70 -4.25 14.79
N TRP A 23 3.23 -3.03 14.91
CA TRP A 23 4.48 -2.77 15.61
C TRP A 23 4.39 -3.11 17.09
N ILE A 24 3.33 -2.62 17.77
CA ILE A 24 3.10 -2.90 19.19
C ILE A 24 2.96 -4.41 19.40
N TYR A 25 2.18 -5.08 18.53
CA TYR A 25 1.99 -6.51 18.59
C TYR A 25 3.31 -7.29 18.45
N SER A 26 4.16 -6.91 17.49
CA SER A 26 5.50 -7.50 17.34
C SER A 26 6.37 -7.31 18.59
N LEU A 27 6.35 -6.12 19.20
CA LEU A 27 7.11 -5.84 20.42
C LEU A 27 6.59 -6.67 21.61
N VAL A 28 5.28 -6.77 21.77
CA VAL A 28 4.65 -7.58 22.84
C VAL A 28 5.14 -9.02 22.85
N TRP A 29 5.42 -9.60 21.68
CA TRP A 29 5.89 -10.99 21.58
C TRP A 29 7.41 -11.14 21.51
N THR A 30 8.17 -10.12 21.08
CA THR A 30 9.65 -10.20 20.94
C THR A 30 10.42 -9.66 22.13
N VAL A 31 9.81 -8.81 22.95
CA VAL A 31 10.45 -8.20 24.11
C VAL A 31 10.46 -9.06 25.39
N PRO A 32 9.45 -9.91 25.69
CA PRO A 32 9.41 -10.66 26.95
C PRO A 32 10.65 -11.51 27.30
N PRO A 33 11.36 -12.14 26.35
CA PRO A 33 12.61 -12.85 26.65
C PRO A 33 13.73 -11.97 27.21
N LEU A 34 13.66 -10.65 27.00
CA LEU A 34 14.59 -9.69 27.60
C LEU A 34 14.28 -9.40 29.08
N PHE A 35 13.05 -9.66 29.52
CA PHE A 35 12.57 -9.45 30.89
C PHE A 35 12.37 -10.76 31.66
N GLY A 36 12.89 -11.87 31.15
CA GLY A 36 12.93 -13.17 31.84
C GLY A 36 11.82 -14.15 31.48
N TRP A 37 10.90 -13.81 30.56
CA TRP A 37 9.96 -14.81 30.00
C TRP A 37 10.59 -15.47 28.77
N SER A 38 11.24 -16.62 28.98
CA SER A 38 12.22 -17.22 28.07
C SER A 38 13.57 -16.46 28.01
N SER A 39 14.43 -16.79 27.05
CA SER A 39 15.74 -16.18 26.84
C SER A 39 16.15 -16.26 25.37
N TYR A 40 16.99 -15.33 24.91
CA TYR A 40 17.68 -15.44 23.64
C TYR A 40 19.04 -16.10 23.82
N GLY A 41 19.42 -16.99 22.91
CA GLY A 41 20.69 -17.71 22.95
C GLY A 41 21.13 -18.19 21.57
N PRO A 42 22.36 -18.72 21.47
CA PRO A 42 22.85 -19.32 20.23
C PRO A 42 22.00 -20.54 19.84
N GLU A 43 21.74 -20.68 18.53
CA GLU A 43 21.04 -21.83 17.95
C GLU A 43 21.98 -22.67 17.06
N GLY A 44 21.68 -23.97 16.93
CA GLY A 44 22.40 -24.88 16.02
C GLY A 44 23.91 -24.93 16.29
N PRO A 45 24.77 -24.62 15.30
CA PRO A 45 26.23 -24.61 15.47
C PRO A 45 26.75 -23.40 16.27
N GLY A 46 25.88 -22.50 16.73
CA GLY A 46 26.24 -21.34 17.55
C GLY A 46 26.66 -20.10 16.77
N THR A 47 26.40 -20.05 15.46
CA THR A 47 26.70 -18.90 14.59
C THR A 47 25.54 -17.91 14.46
N THR A 48 24.34 -18.30 14.88
CA THR A 48 23.14 -17.46 14.87
C THR A 48 22.47 -17.51 16.24
N CYS A 49 21.68 -16.48 16.55
CA CYS A 49 20.93 -16.40 17.81
C CYS A 49 19.43 -16.47 17.55
N SER A 50 18.72 -17.06 18.50
CA SER A 50 17.26 -17.15 18.49
C SER A 50 16.70 -17.40 19.89
N VAL A 51 15.38 -17.59 19.99
CA VAL A 51 14.71 -17.95 21.24
C VAL A 51 15.25 -19.30 21.73
N ASN A 52 15.48 -19.44 23.02
CA ASN A 52 15.97 -20.67 23.63
C ASN A 52 14.83 -21.70 23.74
N TRP A 53 14.76 -22.60 22.77
CA TRP A 53 13.84 -23.76 22.75
C TRP A 53 14.49 -25.09 23.16
N THR A 54 15.76 -25.06 23.57
CA THR A 54 16.46 -26.26 24.09
C THR A 54 16.25 -26.42 25.59
N THR A 55 16.05 -25.31 26.30
CA THR A 55 15.86 -25.30 27.76
C THR A 55 14.42 -25.65 28.13
N ARG A 56 14.22 -26.79 28.79
CA ARG A 56 12.90 -27.36 29.11
C ARG A 56 12.33 -26.94 30.46
N THR A 57 12.33 -25.65 30.73
CA THR A 57 11.64 -25.09 31.91
C THR A 57 10.22 -24.68 31.53
N ALA A 58 9.24 -24.77 32.44
CA ALA A 58 7.87 -24.31 32.18
C ALA A 58 7.79 -22.87 31.64
N ASN A 59 8.69 -22.00 32.09
CA ASN A 59 8.85 -20.63 31.59
C ASN A 59 9.16 -20.56 30.07
N ASN A 60 10.22 -21.23 29.60
CA ASN A 60 10.55 -21.31 28.17
C ASN A 60 9.47 -22.04 27.36
N MET A 61 8.97 -23.17 27.85
CA MET A 61 7.95 -23.97 27.14
C MET A 61 6.66 -23.17 26.92
N SER A 62 6.17 -22.48 27.97
CA SER A 62 4.97 -21.64 27.86
C SER A 62 5.14 -20.51 26.84
N TYR A 63 6.29 -19.85 26.81
CA TYR A 63 6.58 -18.80 25.83
C TYR A 63 6.56 -19.34 24.40
N ILE A 64 7.19 -20.49 24.16
CA ILE A 64 7.21 -21.13 22.83
C ILE A 64 5.80 -21.48 22.38
N VAL A 65 4.99 -22.09 23.26
CA VAL A 65 3.57 -22.37 22.97
C VAL A 65 2.82 -21.09 22.63
N CYS A 66 3.00 -20.01 23.40
CA CYS A 66 2.40 -18.72 23.08
C CYS A 66 2.82 -18.19 21.71
N LEU A 67 4.10 -18.26 21.34
CA LEU A 67 4.57 -17.85 20.01
C LEU A 67 3.90 -18.65 18.89
N PHE A 68 3.75 -19.97 19.02
CA PHE A 68 3.04 -20.77 18.01
C PHE A 68 1.57 -20.35 17.89
N PHE A 69 0.86 -20.20 19.00
CA PHE A 69 -0.56 -19.84 18.95
C PHE A 69 -0.78 -18.41 18.46
N PHE A 70 -0.09 -17.44 19.05
CA PHE A 70 -0.32 -16.03 18.78
C PHE A 70 0.42 -15.53 17.53
N CYS A 71 1.64 -16.00 17.24
CA CYS A 71 2.42 -15.49 16.10
C CYS A 71 2.29 -16.33 14.82
N LEU A 72 1.73 -17.55 14.89
CA LEU A 72 1.53 -18.41 13.71
C LEU A 72 0.05 -18.74 13.47
N ILE A 73 -0.61 -19.40 14.43
CA ILE A 73 -1.98 -19.90 14.23
C ILE A 73 -3.00 -18.76 14.14
N LEU A 74 -2.98 -17.82 15.08
CA LEU A 74 -3.93 -16.71 15.10
C LEU A 74 -3.84 -15.84 13.82
N PRO A 75 -2.66 -15.39 13.35
CA PRO A 75 -2.53 -14.63 12.11
C PRO A 75 -3.03 -15.43 10.91
N PHE A 76 -2.70 -16.74 10.85
CA PHE A 76 -3.19 -17.60 9.78
C PHE A 76 -4.72 -17.70 9.75
N VAL A 77 -5.36 -17.90 10.91
CA VAL A 77 -6.84 -17.94 11.01
C VAL A 77 -7.45 -16.61 10.61
N VAL A 78 -6.89 -15.48 11.06
CA VAL A 78 -7.37 -14.13 10.67
C VAL A 78 -7.26 -13.92 9.16
N ILE A 79 -6.17 -14.35 8.54
CA ILE A 79 -5.97 -14.31 7.08
C ILE A 79 -7.04 -15.16 6.39
N VAL A 80 -7.17 -16.44 6.76
CA VAL A 80 -8.16 -17.34 6.14
C VAL A 80 -9.58 -16.80 6.29
N TYR A 81 -9.94 -16.28 7.46
CA TYR A 81 -11.25 -15.71 7.72
C TYR A 81 -11.52 -14.45 6.88
N SER A 82 -10.58 -13.49 6.88
CA SER A 82 -10.72 -12.24 6.16
C SER A 82 -10.82 -12.47 4.64
N TYR A 83 -9.99 -13.35 4.09
CA TYR A 83 -10.05 -13.72 2.68
C TYR A 83 -11.26 -14.59 2.34
N GLY A 84 -11.71 -15.45 3.25
CA GLY A 84 -12.96 -16.20 3.11
C GLY A 84 -14.16 -15.27 2.98
N LYS A 85 -14.22 -14.22 3.82
CA LYS A 85 -15.23 -13.16 3.74
C LYS A 85 -15.13 -12.37 2.43
N LEU A 86 -13.91 -12.05 1.97
CA LEU A 86 -13.70 -11.41 0.67
C LEU A 86 -14.26 -12.26 -0.48
N LEU A 87 -13.94 -13.56 -0.50
CA LEU A 87 -14.47 -14.49 -1.51
C LEU A 87 -16.00 -14.58 -1.47
N GLN A 88 -16.60 -14.60 -0.28
CA GLN A 88 -18.06 -14.56 -0.13
C GLN A 88 -18.66 -13.25 -0.67
N ALA A 89 -18.02 -12.10 -0.39
CA ALA A 89 -18.45 -10.81 -0.91
C ALA A 89 -18.36 -10.76 -2.44
N ILE A 90 -17.25 -11.23 -3.01
CA ILE A 90 -17.07 -11.36 -4.46
C ILE A 90 -18.18 -12.23 -5.05
N LYS A 91 -18.45 -13.40 -4.44
CA LYS A 91 -19.51 -14.32 -4.89
C LYS A 91 -20.89 -13.67 -4.90
N LYS A 92 -21.24 -12.87 -3.88
CA LYS A 92 -22.51 -12.13 -3.82
C LYS A 92 -22.60 -11.06 -4.91
N VAL A 93 -21.48 -10.40 -5.20
CA VAL A 93 -21.38 -9.32 -6.18
C VAL A 93 -21.18 -9.84 -7.62
N MET A 94 -20.95 -11.15 -7.82
CA MET A 94 -20.86 -11.80 -9.15
C MET A 94 -22.10 -11.58 -10.03
N ARG A 95 -23.24 -11.22 -9.44
CA ARG A 95 -24.46 -10.89 -10.19
C ARG A 95 -24.47 -9.48 -10.78
N VAL A 96 -23.57 -8.58 -10.34
CA VAL A 96 -23.66 -7.13 -10.62
C VAL A 96 -22.39 -6.53 -11.23
N ASN A 97 -21.19 -7.06 -10.94
CA ASN A 97 -19.93 -6.39 -11.28
C ASN A 97 -19.24 -6.93 -12.55
N THR A 98 -18.45 -6.11 -13.26
CA THR A 98 -17.80 -6.48 -14.52
C THR A 98 -16.68 -7.52 -14.34
N ALA A 99 -16.40 -8.31 -15.37
CA ALA A 99 -15.37 -9.36 -15.33
C ALA A 99 -13.94 -8.83 -15.05
N SER A 100 -13.66 -7.56 -15.31
CA SER A 100 -12.35 -6.93 -15.09
C SER A 100 -12.07 -6.60 -13.62
N SER A 101 -13.06 -6.12 -12.85
CA SER A 101 -12.91 -5.88 -11.39
C SER A 101 -12.62 -7.18 -10.65
N ARG A 102 -13.30 -8.27 -11.05
CA ARG A 102 -13.11 -9.62 -10.48
C ARG A 102 -11.67 -10.12 -10.66
N LYS A 103 -11.12 -9.98 -11.87
CA LYS A 103 -9.73 -10.38 -12.18
C LYS A 103 -8.71 -9.61 -11.33
N ARG A 104 -8.98 -8.34 -11.02
CA ARG A 104 -8.09 -7.53 -10.17
C ARG A 104 -8.11 -8.01 -8.72
N GLU A 105 -9.29 -8.19 -8.15
CA GLU A 105 -9.45 -8.67 -6.76
C GLU A 105 -8.90 -10.09 -6.58
N GLN A 106 -9.14 -10.98 -7.55
CA GLN A 106 -8.55 -12.33 -7.56
C GLN A 106 -7.02 -12.31 -7.65
N ARG A 107 -6.42 -11.37 -8.39
CA ARG A 107 -4.95 -11.24 -8.42
C ARG A 107 -4.38 -10.78 -7.08
N VAL A 108 -5.06 -9.86 -6.39
CA VAL A 108 -4.64 -9.44 -5.05
C VAL A 108 -4.78 -10.59 -4.07
N LEU A 109 -5.89 -11.34 -4.12
CA LEU A 109 -6.07 -12.56 -3.34
C LEU A 109 -4.96 -13.58 -3.61
N LEU A 110 -4.70 -13.90 -4.88
CA LEU A 110 -3.68 -14.86 -5.28
C LEU A 110 -2.30 -14.42 -4.81
N LEU A 111 -1.98 -13.13 -4.91
CA LEU A 111 -0.74 -12.58 -4.39
C LEU A 111 -0.63 -12.81 -2.88
N VAL A 112 -1.64 -12.44 -2.09
CA VAL A 112 -1.54 -12.55 -0.63
C VAL A 112 -1.54 -14.02 -0.19
N VAL A 113 -2.36 -14.87 -0.81
CA VAL A 113 -2.33 -16.32 -0.54
C VAL A 113 -0.95 -16.89 -0.86
N THR A 114 -0.36 -16.54 -2.00
CA THR A 114 1.01 -17.00 -2.34
C THR A 114 2.03 -16.52 -1.32
N MET A 115 1.98 -15.26 -0.88
CA MET A 115 2.87 -14.75 0.17
C MET A 115 2.73 -15.52 1.48
N VAL A 116 1.50 -15.79 1.91
CA VAL A 116 1.23 -16.53 3.16
C VAL A 116 1.70 -17.97 3.05
N MET A 117 1.43 -18.64 1.92
CA MET A 117 1.90 -20.01 1.69
C MET A 117 3.43 -20.08 1.70
N CYS A 118 4.10 -19.15 1.01
CA CYS A 118 5.56 -19.08 1.03
C CYS A 118 6.11 -18.80 2.45
N TYR A 119 5.48 -17.88 3.19
CA TYR A 119 5.85 -17.61 4.58
C TYR A 119 5.76 -18.87 5.44
N LEU A 120 4.62 -19.59 5.38
CA LEU A 120 4.44 -20.85 6.10
C LEU A 120 5.45 -21.91 5.68
N LEU A 121 5.68 -22.09 4.38
CA LEU A 121 6.68 -23.04 3.89
C LEU A 121 8.09 -22.74 4.41
N CYS A 122 8.42 -21.45 4.60
CA CYS A 122 9.72 -21.07 5.13
C CYS A 122 9.82 -21.24 6.66
N TRP A 123 8.74 -20.92 7.38
CA TRP A 123 8.73 -20.90 8.84
C TRP A 123 8.38 -22.24 9.48
N LEU A 124 7.55 -23.07 8.83
CA LEU A 124 7.09 -24.34 9.40
C LEU A 124 8.23 -25.33 9.67
N PRO A 125 9.22 -25.55 8.78
CA PRO A 125 10.32 -26.45 9.08
C PRO A 125 11.07 -26.05 10.35
N TYR A 126 11.33 -24.75 10.51
CA TYR A 126 11.99 -24.21 11.68
C TYR A 126 11.12 -24.30 12.94
N GLY A 127 9.83 -24.02 12.80
CA GLY A 127 8.88 -24.17 13.90
C GLY A 127 8.76 -25.63 14.37
N ILE A 128 8.70 -26.59 13.44
CA ILE A 128 8.70 -28.01 13.77
C ILE A 128 9.98 -28.38 14.53
N MET A 129 11.14 -27.93 14.06
CA MET A 129 12.41 -28.15 14.77
C MET A 129 12.41 -27.56 16.18
N ALA A 130 11.86 -26.36 16.36
CA ALA A 130 11.72 -25.75 17.68
C ALA A 130 10.80 -26.59 18.59
N LEU A 131 9.65 -27.05 18.10
CA LEU A 131 8.72 -27.92 18.86
C LEU A 131 9.37 -29.25 19.22
N VAL A 132 10.13 -29.86 18.29
CA VAL A 132 10.84 -31.12 18.55
C VAL A 132 11.95 -30.92 19.59
N ALA A 133 12.70 -29.81 19.53
CA ALA A 133 13.70 -29.49 20.56
C ALA A 133 13.04 -29.27 21.94
N THR A 134 11.88 -28.62 21.94
CA THR A 134 11.08 -28.27 23.13
C THR A 134 10.48 -29.52 23.78
N PHE A 135 9.75 -30.35 23.02
CA PHE A 135 8.91 -31.44 23.50
C PHE A 135 9.41 -32.86 23.19
N GLY A 136 10.31 -33.04 22.21
CA GLY A 136 10.80 -34.35 21.75
C GLY A 136 11.78 -35.01 22.72
N GLU A 137 12.54 -36.01 22.31
CA GLU A 137 13.59 -36.57 23.17
C GLU A 137 14.87 -35.69 23.14
N PRO A 138 15.60 -35.55 24.26
CA PRO A 138 16.88 -34.86 24.26
C PRO A 138 17.86 -35.50 23.27
N GLY A 139 18.53 -34.68 22.46
CA GLY A 139 19.50 -35.16 21.46
C GLY A 139 18.91 -35.50 20.08
N LEU A 140 17.58 -35.41 19.89
CA LEU A 140 16.96 -35.66 18.59
C LEU A 140 17.25 -34.57 17.55
N VAL A 141 17.52 -33.34 18.01
CA VAL A 141 17.86 -32.19 17.16
C VAL A 141 19.37 -32.03 17.12
N THR A 142 19.98 -32.45 16.02
CA THR A 142 21.41 -32.21 15.78
C THR A 142 21.65 -30.78 15.27
N PRO A 143 22.81 -30.18 15.58
CA PRO A 143 23.17 -28.85 15.09
C PRO A 143 23.10 -28.74 13.57
N GLU A 144 23.54 -29.75 12.83
CA GLU A 144 23.57 -29.78 11.37
C GLU A 144 22.16 -29.75 10.77
N ALA A 145 21.24 -30.52 11.37
CA ALA A 145 19.85 -30.57 10.93
C ALA A 145 19.09 -29.25 11.15
N SER A 146 19.55 -28.40 12.09
CA SER A 146 18.93 -27.12 12.39
C SER A 146 19.30 -25.98 11.42
N ILE A 147 20.40 -26.14 10.66
CA ILE A 147 20.93 -25.09 9.78
C ILE A 147 19.95 -24.76 8.66
N VAL A 148 19.53 -25.78 7.90
CA VAL A 148 18.66 -25.58 6.71
C VAL A 148 17.32 -24.94 7.09
N PRO A 149 16.58 -25.44 8.11
CA PRO A 149 15.35 -24.80 8.56
C PRO A 149 15.55 -23.36 9.06
N SER A 150 16.61 -23.09 9.82
CA SER A 150 16.90 -21.74 10.31
C SER A 150 17.19 -20.76 9.17
N LEU A 151 18.01 -21.15 8.19
CA LEU A 151 18.30 -20.33 7.02
C LEU A 151 17.03 -20.07 6.19
N LEU A 152 16.21 -21.10 5.98
CA LEU A 152 14.98 -20.98 5.22
C LEU A 152 14.02 -19.98 5.87
N ALA A 153 13.86 -20.04 7.20
CA ALA A 153 13.05 -19.08 7.94
C ALA A 153 13.56 -17.63 7.77
N LYS A 154 14.89 -17.41 7.83
CA LYS A 154 15.48 -16.07 7.65
C LYS A 154 15.30 -15.52 6.22
N MET A 155 15.38 -16.40 5.21
CA MET A 155 15.17 -16.05 3.79
C MET A 155 13.73 -15.66 3.45
N SER A 156 12.75 -15.92 4.32
CA SER A 156 11.35 -15.56 4.09
C SER A 156 11.14 -14.06 3.82
N THR A 157 12.02 -13.22 4.38
CA THR A 157 12.01 -11.76 4.20
C THR A 157 12.31 -11.35 2.76
N VAL A 158 13.18 -12.08 2.05
CA VAL A 158 13.58 -11.83 0.65
C VAL A 158 12.52 -12.32 -0.34
N ILE A 159 11.77 -13.36 0.02
CA ILE A 159 10.73 -13.95 -0.84
C ILE A 159 9.60 -12.95 -1.10
N ASN A 160 9.27 -12.08 -0.13
CA ASN A 160 8.20 -11.10 -0.28
C ASN A 160 8.42 -10.14 -1.48
N PRO A 161 9.54 -9.39 -1.59
CA PRO A 161 9.87 -8.61 -2.78
C PRO A 161 9.85 -9.42 -4.09
N VAL A 162 10.39 -10.64 -4.09
CA VAL A 162 10.42 -11.52 -5.27
C VAL A 162 8.99 -11.82 -5.75
N ILE A 163 8.09 -12.20 -4.84
CA ILE A 163 6.68 -12.42 -5.14
C ILE A 163 6.05 -11.16 -5.75
N TYR A 164 6.28 -9.98 -5.16
CA TYR A 164 5.72 -8.74 -5.69
C TYR A 164 6.23 -8.41 -7.09
N ILE A 165 7.53 -8.60 -7.36
CA ILE A 165 8.13 -8.34 -8.67
C ILE A 165 7.51 -9.25 -9.73
N PHE A 166 7.35 -10.54 -9.46
CA PHE A 166 6.84 -11.48 -10.48
C PHE A 166 5.31 -11.46 -10.61
N MET A 167 4.57 -11.24 -9.52
CA MET A 167 3.11 -11.41 -9.50
C MET A 167 2.34 -10.09 -9.59
N ASN A 168 2.98 -8.94 -9.32
CA ASN A 168 2.36 -7.63 -9.43
C ASN A 168 2.93 -6.82 -10.60
N LYS A 169 2.16 -6.75 -11.70
CA LYS A 169 2.53 -6.01 -12.93
C LYS A 169 2.87 -4.53 -12.70
N GLN A 170 2.35 -3.88 -11.65
CA GLN A 170 2.70 -2.49 -11.34
C GLN A 170 4.10 -2.41 -10.72
N PHE A 171 4.38 -3.26 -9.72
CA PHE A 171 5.71 -3.35 -9.11
C PHE A 171 6.78 -3.80 -10.11
N TYR A 172 6.47 -4.79 -10.95
CA TYR A 172 7.36 -5.23 -12.02
C TYR A 172 7.81 -4.08 -12.93
N ARG A 173 6.86 -3.24 -13.36
CA ARG A 173 7.14 -2.09 -14.23
C ARG A 173 8.01 -1.05 -13.50
N GLY A 174 7.70 -0.74 -12.25
CA GLY A 174 8.54 0.15 -11.44
C GLY A 174 9.97 -0.38 -11.25
N PHE A 175 10.10 -1.67 -10.94
CA PHE A 175 11.40 -2.34 -10.81
C PHE A 175 12.20 -2.32 -12.11
N ARG A 176 11.55 -2.60 -13.25
CA ARG A 176 12.19 -2.53 -14.57
C ARG A 176 12.68 -1.11 -14.87
N ASN A 177 11.88 -0.09 -14.60
CA ASN A 177 12.27 1.31 -14.79
C ASN A 177 13.47 1.69 -13.91
N LEU A 178 13.51 1.19 -12.67
CA LEU A 178 14.64 1.39 -11.75
C LEU A 178 15.93 0.74 -12.26
N LEU A 179 15.86 -0.46 -12.86
CA LEU A 179 17.02 -1.16 -13.43
C LEU A 179 17.49 -0.59 -14.77
N THR A 180 16.58 -0.09 -15.60
CA THR A 180 16.96 0.47 -16.92
C THR A 180 17.38 1.93 -16.86
N CYS A 181 17.39 2.58 -15.68
CA CYS A 181 17.59 4.03 -15.52
C CYS A 181 16.81 4.85 -16.56
N ALA A 182 15.72 4.31 -17.08
CA ALA A 182 14.87 5.01 -18.00
C ALA A 182 14.12 6.02 -17.14
N SER A 183 14.48 7.29 -17.29
CA SER A 183 13.64 8.39 -16.84
C SER A 183 12.23 8.03 -17.26
N SER A 184 11.34 7.85 -16.28
CA SER A 184 9.93 7.77 -16.61
C SER A 184 9.64 9.09 -17.30
N ASP A 185 9.44 9.03 -18.61
CA ASP A 185 8.93 10.16 -19.36
C ASP A 185 7.50 10.36 -18.86
N LEU A 186 7.40 11.02 -17.70
CA LEU A 186 6.20 11.37 -16.98
C LEU A 186 5.52 12.55 -17.71
N GLY A 187 5.46 12.45 -19.04
CA GLY A 187 5.15 13.53 -19.96
C GLY A 187 4.62 13.07 -21.32
N SER A 188 4.48 11.76 -21.59
CA SER A 188 3.98 11.27 -22.90
C SER A 188 2.76 10.35 -22.76
N ASN A 189 1.67 10.90 -22.23
CA ASN A 189 0.32 10.39 -22.56
C ASN A 189 -0.75 11.49 -22.55
N TYR A 190 -0.35 12.74 -22.87
CA TYR A 190 -1.24 13.88 -23.05
C TYR A 190 -1.43 14.25 -24.54
N GLN A 191 -1.25 13.30 -25.47
CA GLN A 191 -1.42 13.56 -26.92
C GLN A 191 -2.50 12.72 -27.61
N ASN A 192 -3.52 12.25 -26.87
CA ASN A 192 -4.75 11.77 -27.50
C ASN A 192 -5.94 12.75 -27.40
N SER A 193 -5.71 13.98 -26.90
CA SER A 193 -6.75 15.02 -26.82
C SER A 193 -6.90 15.88 -28.11
N SER A 194 -6.35 15.44 -29.24
CA SER A 194 -6.40 16.21 -30.50
C SER A 194 -7.58 15.90 -31.41
N LYS A 195 -8.50 14.98 -31.04
CA LYS A 195 -9.72 14.73 -31.84
C LYS A 195 -10.94 15.53 -31.37
N VAL A 196 -11.01 15.89 -30.10
CA VAL A 196 -12.15 16.67 -29.55
C VAL A 196 -11.98 18.18 -29.79
N ILE A 197 -10.75 18.70 -29.76
CA ILE A 197 -10.48 20.12 -30.06
C ILE A 197 -10.67 20.44 -31.56
N LYS A 198 -10.53 19.44 -32.46
CA LYS A 198 -10.82 19.62 -33.90
C LYS A 198 -12.32 19.70 -34.19
N SER A 199 -13.19 18.99 -33.46
CA SER A 199 -14.64 19.06 -33.71
C SER A 199 -15.27 20.35 -33.16
N LEU A 200 -14.74 20.91 -32.06
CA LEU A 200 -15.21 22.20 -31.52
C LEU A 200 -14.80 23.42 -32.37
N ARG A 201 -13.71 23.33 -33.15
CA ARG A 201 -13.32 24.41 -34.09
C ARG A 201 -14.16 24.41 -35.37
N ILE A 202 -14.78 23.29 -35.73
CA ILE A 202 -15.65 23.19 -36.91
C ILE A 202 -17.04 23.75 -36.58
N PHE A 203 -17.55 23.54 -35.35
CA PHE A 203 -18.86 24.06 -34.96
C PHE A 203 -18.89 25.58 -34.71
N ARG A 204 -17.75 26.20 -34.33
CA ARG A 204 -17.66 27.65 -34.11
C ARG A 204 -17.53 28.49 -35.40
N ARG A 205 -17.45 27.84 -36.57
CA ARG A 205 -17.27 28.52 -37.87
C ARG A 205 -18.57 28.71 -38.65
N ALA A 206 -19.70 28.21 -38.13
CA ALA A 206 -21.00 28.30 -38.81
C ALA A 206 -21.82 29.56 -38.46
N ASP A 207 -21.51 30.27 -37.36
CA ASP A 207 -22.31 31.41 -36.91
C ASP A 207 -21.47 32.68 -36.70
N VAL A 208 -21.11 33.38 -37.80
CA VAL A 208 -20.86 34.83 -37.77
C VAL A 208 -21.24 35.42 -39.14
N PRO A 209 -22.18 36.38 -39.24
CA PRO A 209 -22.47 37.10 -40.48
C PRO A 209 -21.35 38.09 -40.84
N SER A 210 -21.13 38.23 -42.13
CA SER A 210 -20.24 39.16 -42.84
C SER A 210 -20.30 40.61 -42.35
N ALA A 211 -19.14 41.24 -42.16
CA ALA A 211 -18.98 42.70 -42.24
C ALA A 211 -17.55 43.13 -42.66
N THR A 212 -17.49 43.94 -43.70
CA THR A 212 -16.44 44.93 -44.05
C THR A 212 -17.20 46.19 -44.49
N PRO A 213 -16.66 47.44 -44.47
CA PRO A 213 -15.22 47.81 -44.49
C PRO A 213 -14.80 48.98 -43.55
N ARG A 214 -13.50 49.33 -43.64
CA ARG A 214 -12.73 50.46 -43.06
C ARG A 214 -13.34 51.87 -43.28
N GLN A 215 -13.06 52.83 -42.37
CA GLN A 215 -12.10 53.96 -42.56
C GLN A 215 -12.08 54.99 -41.40
N ASP A 216 -10.84 55.32 -40.98
CA ASP A 216 -10.22 56.58 -40.48
C ASP A 216 -11.07 57.74 -39.87
N PHE A 217 -10.65 58.25 -38.69
CA PHE A 217 -10.19 59.63 -38.40
C PHE A 217 -10.09 59.92 -36.87
N ALA A 218 -9.41 61.02 -36.52
CA ALA A 218 -8.60 61.24 -35.31
C ALA A 218 -9.21 62.16 -34.20
N CYS A 219 -8.50 62.16 -33.06
CA CYS A 219 -8.31 63.20 -32.00
C CYS A 219 -9.41 63.55 -30.94
N ASN A 220 -8.94 63.52 -29.66
CA ASN A 220 -9.27 64.18 -28.36
C ASN A 220 -10.12 65.49 -28.36
N PRO A 221 -10.46 66.15 -27.20
CA PRO A 221 -10.65 65.77 -25.78
C PRO A 221 -11.93 66.43 -25.15
N ASP A 222 -12.03 66.46 -23.80
CA ASP A 222 -12.79 67.38 -22.90
C ASP A 222 -14.17 66.98 -22.29
N ARG A 223 -14.20 67.03 -20.92
CA ARG A 223 -15.21 67.59 -19.96
C ARG A 223 -16.61 66.95 -19.87
N ASP A 224 -17.28 66.77 -18.72
CA ASP A 224 -17.33 67.48 -17.43
C ASP A 224 -17.71 66.55 -16.24
N GLU A 225 -17.28 66.94 -15.03
CA GLU A 225 -17.71 66.48 -13.68
C GLU A 225 -19.02 67.20 -13.25
N PRO A 226 -19.56 67.12 -12.00
CA PRO A 226 -19.66 66.01 -11.02
C PRO A 226 -21.08 65.91 -10.40
N LYS A 227 -21.33 64.90 -9.53
CA LYS A 227 -22.06 65.15 -8.27
C LYS A 227 -21.85 64.08 -7.18
N SER A 228 -21.35 64.60 -6.07
CA SER A 228 -21.11 64.08 -4.72
C SER A 228 -22.27 63.34 -4.04
N GLY A 229 -21.94 62.38 -3.16
CA GLY A 229 -22.86 61.84 -2.15
C GLY A 229 -22.26 60.78 -1.21
N SER A 230 -21.48 61.24 -0.21
CA SER A 230 -21.22 60.65 1.14
C SER A 230 -20.49 59.30 1.31
N GLU A 231 -19.26 59.42 1.87
CA GLU A 231 -18.35 58.49 2.59
C GLU A 231 -18.95 57.91 3.91
N PRO A 232 -18.21 57.22 4.83
CA PRO A 232 -16.85 56.60 4.82
C PRO A 232 -16.92 55.10 5.26
N GLU A 233 -15.87 54.25 5.32
CA GLU A 233 -14.73 54.33 6.22
C GLU A 233 -13.70 53.20 5.95
N THR A 234 -12.48 53.50 6.38
CA THR A 234 -11.18 52.91 6.03
C THR A 234 -10.78 51.70 6.88
N ARG A 235 -10.24 50.62 6.26
CA ARG A 235 -9.05 49.92 6.79
C ARG A 235 -8.34 49.03 5.75
N SER A 236 -7.03 49.22 5.65
CA SER A 236 -6.06 48.52 4.79
C SER A 236 -5.65 47.13 5.36
N PRO A 237 -4.83 46.30 4.69
CA PRO A 237 -5.16 44.93 4.32
C PRO A 237 -4.47 43.86 5.18
N ALA A 238 -5.15 42.73 5.43
CA ALA A 238 -4.55 41.54 6.04
C ALA A 238 -4.25 40.48 4.97
N ALA A 239 -3.03 39.95 5.02
CA ALA A 239 -2.40 39.04 4.07
C ALA A 239 -3.25 37.81 3.69
N PRO A 240 -3.20 37.33 2.42
CA PRO A 240 -3.83 36.06 2.06
C PRO A 240 -3.03 34.90 2.65
N GLY A 241 -3.68 34.13 3.51
CA GLY A 241 -3.13 32.89 4.06
C GLY A 241 -2.68 31.93 2.98
N THR A 242 -1.52 31.32 3.21
CA THR A 242 -0.96 30.21 2.44
C THR A 242 -1.94 29.03 2.39
N VAL A 243 -2.68 28.92 1.29
CA VAL A 243 -3.44 27.71 0.94
C VAL A 243 -2.42 26.64 0.52
N LYS A 244 -2.17 25.66 1.39
CA LYS A 244 -1.39 24.47 1.03
C LYS A 244 -2.15 23.71 -0.07
N PRO A 245 -1.53 23.43 -1.24
CA PRO A 245 -2.20 22.65 -2.26
C PRO A 245 -2.34 21.20 -1.78
N VAL A 246 -3.59 20.74 -1.62
CA VAL A 246 -3.89 19.32 -1.44
C VAL A 246 -3.74 18.65 -2.80
N VAL A 247 -2.63 17.95 -3.00
CA VAL A 247 -2.40 17.12 -4.19
C VAL A 247 -3.31 15.90 -4.10
N SER A 248 -4.46 15.97 -4.77
CA SER A 248 -5.38 14.85 -4.92
C SER A 248 -4.96 14.02 -6.13
N LEU A 249 -4.36 12.85 -5.88
CA LEU A 249 -3.92 11.93 -6.93
C LEU A 249 -5.14 11.16 -7.47
N VAL A 250 -5.85 11.74 -8.44
CA VAL A 250 -6.97 11.07 -9.12
C VAL A 250 -6.42 10.14 -10.19
N VAL A 251 -6.52 8.83 -9.96
CA VAL A 251 -6.07 7.80 -10.90
C VAL A 251 -7.23 7.36 -11.78
N TYR A 252 -7.25 7.79 -13.05
CA TYR A 252 -8.15 7.27 -14.08
C TYR A 252 -7.50 6.09 -14.81
N TYR A 253 -8.18 4.94 -14.84
CA TYR A 253 -7.83 3.81 -15.71
C TYR A 253 -8.94 3.61 -16.75
N ASN A 254 -8.60 3.72 -18.04
CA ASN A 254 -9.50 3.33 -19.13
C ASN A 254 -9.51 1.81 -19.32
N ALA A 255 -10.69 1.30 -19.67
CA ALA A 255 -11.06 -0.11 -19.80
C ALA A 255 -10.34 -0.86 -20.93
#